data_AF-A0A5C6P2S8-F1
#
_entry.id   AF-A0A5C6P2S8-F1
#
_cell.length_a   1.000
_cell.length_b   1.000
_cell.length_c   1.000
_cell.angle_alpha   90.00
_cell.angle_beta   90.00
_cell.angle_gamma   90.00
#
_symmetry.space_group_name_H-M   'P 1'
#
loop_
_entity.id
_entity.type
_entity.pdbx_description
1 polymer ?
#
loop_
_entity_poly.entity_id
_entity_poly.type
_entity_poly.pdbx_seq_one_letter_code
_entity_poly.pdbx_strand_id
1 'polypeptide(L)'
;MNRLEMKPPEFDSYEIEEPSDEERASSSSEDELDVLLNGTPDQKKKLIREYLTGESESSSGDDFEKEMEAELSSTIKTMEGTWGPPATGSLRFLLST
;
A
#
# COMPACT_ATOMS: atom_id res chain seq x y z
N MET A 1 2.10 -26.75 -46.10
CA MET A 1 1.21 -25.60 -46.36
C MET A 1 0.08 -25.70 -45.31
N ASN A 2 -0.21 -24.73 -44.43
CA ASN A 2 -0.34 -23.29 -44.62
C ASN A 2 0.06 -22.52 -43.35
N ARG A 3 0.76 -21.41 -43.57
CA ARG A 3 1.03 -20.33 -42.63
C ARG A 3 -0.29 -19.57 -42.44
N LEU A 4 -0.84 -19.53 -41.23
CA LEU A 4 -1.93 -18.60 -40.90
C LEU A 4 -1.29 -17.32 -40.38
N GLU A 5 -1.07 -16.39 -41.30
CA GLU A 5 -0.91 -14.98 -40.95
C GLU A 5 -2.27 -14.48 -40.45
N MET A 6 -2.31 -13.99 -39.21
CA MET A 6 -3.43 -13.21 -38.68
C MET A 6 -2.88 -11.85 -38.25
N LYS A 7 -3.32 -10.80 -38.93
CA LYS A 7 -3.10 -9.39 -38.61
C LYS A 7 -4.43 -8.68 -38.90
N PRO A 8 -4.82 -7.60 -38.19
CA PRO A 8 -4.89 -7.33 -36.76
C PRO A 8 -6.37 -7.17 -36.31
N PRO A 9 -6.69 -6.98 -35.02
CA PRO A 9 -7.87 -6.22 -34.64
C PRO A 9 -7.46 -4.79 -34.26
N GLU A 10 -7.74 -3.84 -35.15
CA GLU A 10 -8.08 -2.48 -34.74
C GLU A 10 -9.44 -2.55 -34.03
N PHE A 11 -9.46 -2.43 -32.71
CA PHE A 11 -10.62 -2.24 -31.81
C PHE A 11 -10.02 -2.35 -30.39
N ASP A 12 -10.05 -1.39 -29.47
CA ASP A 12 -10.86 -0.20 -29.24
C ASP A 12 -9.98 0.62 -28.29
N SER A 13 -9.48 1.81 -28.68
CA SER A 13 -8.81 2.65 -27.69
C SER A 13 -9.92 3.16 -26.78
N TYR A 14 -10.14 2.48 -25.66
CA TYR A 14 -11.05 2.96 -24.64
C TYR A 14 -10.71 4.43 -24.35
N GLU A 15 -11.57 5.35 -24.79
CA GLU A 15 -11.62 6.70 -24.21
C GLU A 15 -12.10 6.47 -22.78
N ILE A 16 -11.15 6.25 -21.89
CA ILE A 16 -11.38 6.38 -20.46
C ILE A 16 -11.63 7.87 -20.27
N GLU A 17 -12.90 8.28 -20.27
CA GLU A 17 -13.29 9.54 -19.67
C GLU A 17 -12.88 9.42 -18.20
N GLU A 18 -11.76 10.04 -17.84
CA GLU A 18 -11.33 10.14 -16.46
C GLU A 18 -12.47 10.81 -15.68
N PRO A 19 -13.09 10.15 -14.68
CA PRO A 19 -14.04 10.84 -13.83
C PRO A 19 -13.27 11.98 -13.13
N SER A 20 -13.68 13.23 -13.39
CA SER A 20 -13.05 14.43 -12.82
C SER A 20 -13.04 14.33 -11.29
N ASP A 21 -11.87 14.10 -10.69
CA ASP A 21 -11.63 14.16 -9.24
C ASP A 21 -11.59 15.62 -8.74
N GLU A 22 -12.56 16.44 -9.18
CA GLU A 22 -12.65 17.87 -8.84
C GLU A 22 -13.14 18.12 -7.40
N GLU A 23 -13.49 17.07 -6.66
CA GLU A 23 -13.59 17.12 -5.20
C GLU A 23 -12.18 17.06 -4.62
N ARG A 24 -11.45 18.19 -4.72
CA ARG A 24 -10.18 18.41 -4.01
C ARG A 24 -10.34 17.86 -2.60
N ALA A 25 -9.62 16.80 -2.26
CA ALA A 25 -9.58 16.27 -0.90
C ALA A 25 -9.16 17.41 0.03
N SER A 26 -10.14 18.09 0.62
CA SER A 26 -9.94 19.43 1.19
C SER A 26 -9.27 19.40 2.55
N SER A 27 -8.82 18.24 3.01
CA SER A 27 -8.58 18.02 4.44
C SER A 27 -7.46 17.05 4.77
N SER A 28 -6.33 17.06 4.05
CA SER A 28 -5.16 16.28 4.52
C SER A 28 -3.77 16.91 4.28
N SER A 29 -3.68 18.25 4.15
CA SER A 29 -2.38 18.97 4.24
C SER A 29 -2.50 20.51 4.33
N GLU A 30 -3.67 21.09 4.03
CA GLU A 30 -3.84 22.57 3.99
C GLU A 30 -3.97 23.22 5.39
N ASP A 31 -4.19 22.41 6.43
CA ASP A 31 -4.47 22.88 7.81
C ASP A 31 -3.20 23.26 8.59
N GLU A 32 -2.01 22.80 8.15
CA GLU A 32 -0.74 23.04 8.85
C GLU A 32 -0.29 24.51 8.79
N LEU A 33 -0.36 25.11 7.60
CA LEU A 33 0.06 26.49 7.39
C LEU A 33 -0.88 27.48 8.07
N ASP A 34 -2.19 27.18 8.09
CA ASP A 34 -3.17 28.01 8.78
C ASP A 34 -3.02 27.93 10.30
N VAL A 35 -2.73 26.74 10.84
CA VAL A 35 -2.40 26.60 12.28
C VAL A 35 -1.18 27.44 12.65
N LEU A 36 -0.13 27.49 11.83
CA LEU A 36 1.04 28.33 12.10
C LEU A 36 0.73 29.83 12.04
N LEU A 37 -0.12 30.25 11.09
CA LEU A 37 -0.44 31.66 10.86
C LEU A 37 -1.50 32.15 11.86
N ASN A 38 -2.66 31.51 11.89
CA ASN A 38 -3.88 31.96 12.57
C ASN A 38 -4.32 31.06 13.72
N GLY A 39 -3.71 29.88 13.88
CA GLY A 39 -4.08 28.92 14.92
C GLY A 39 -3.94 29.44 16.35
N THR A 40 -4.64 28.80 17.28
CA THR A 40 -4.51 29.06 18.71
C THR A 40 -3.12 28.64 19.23
N PRO A 41 -2.64 29.19 20.35
CA PRO A 41 -1.35 28.81 20.93
C PRO A 41 -1.21 27.31 21.17
N ASP A 42 -2.31 26.62 21.52
CA ASP A 42 -2.29 25.19 21.80
C ASP A 42 -2.23 24.36 20.52
N GLN A 43 -2.90 24.78 19.44
CA GLN A 43 -2.74 24.16 18.12
C GLN A 43 -1.30 24.30 17.60
N LYS A 44 -0.69 25.49 17.73
CA LYS A 44 0.71 25.73 17.36
C LYS A 44 1.67 24.85 18.18
N LYS A 45 1.47 24.75 19.49
CA LYS A 45 2.28 23.89 20.36
C LYS A 45 2.14 22.41 20.03
N LYS A 46 0.92 21.96 19.71
CA LYS A 46 0.65 20.58 19.30
C LYS A 46 1.39 20.27 18.00
N LEU A 47 1.25 21.14 17.00
CA LEU A 47 1.93 21.02 15.71
C LEU A 47 3.47 20.97 15.87
N ILE A 48 4.05 21.89 16.65
CA ILE A 48 5.50 21.92 16.90
C ILE A 48 5.97 20.65 17.63
N ARG A 49 5.19 20.15 18.60
CA ARG A 49 5.54 18.93 19.33
C ARG A 49 5.59 17.73 18.38
N GLU A 50 4.55 17.53 17.59
CA GLU A 50 4.45 16.46 16.60
C GLU A 50 5.64 16.49 15.62
N TYR A 51 5.99 17.67 15.10
CA TYR A 51 7.15 17.83 14.22
C TYR A 51 8.49 17.47 14.88
N LEU A 52 8.64 17.74 16.18
CA LEU A 52 9.89 17.50 16.91
C LEU A 52 9.99 16.08 17.45
N THR A 53 8.88 15.46 17.84
CA THR A 53 8.87 14.12 18.45
C THR A 53 8.51 13.02 17.45
N GLY A 54 7.86 13.36 16.33
CA GLY A 54 7.31 12.38 15.38
C GLY A 54 6.13 11.60 15.93
N GLU A 55 5.63 11.97 17.10
CA GLU A 55 4.46 11.36 17.73
C GLU A 55 3.22 12.13 17.29
N SER A 56 2.71 11.80 16.10
CA SER A 56 1.34 12.16 15.74
C SER A 56 0.39 11.43 16.71
N GLU A 57 -0.78 12.00 16.99
CA GLU A 57 -1.86 11.23 17.62
C GLU A 57 -2.28 10.14 16.63
N SER A 58 -1.57 9.02 16.63
CA SER A 58 -1.92 7.87 15.83
C SER A 58 -3.33 7.44 16.21
N SER A 59 -4.21 7.36 15.23
CA SER A 59 -5.55 6.77 15.36
C SER A 59 -5.50 5.25 15.61
N SER A 60 -4.34 4.70 15.98
CA SER A 60 -4.00 3.28 16.11
C SER A 60 -4.74 2.54 17.25
N GLY A 61 -5.74 3.19 17.85
CA GLY A 61 -6.56 2.62 18.91
C GLY A 61 -7.85 1.96 18.42
N ASP A 62 -8.31 2.28 17.21
CA ASP A 62 -9.58 1.76 16.68
C ASP A 62 -9.45 0.29 16.26
N ASP A 63 -10.53 -0.48 16.42
CA ASP A 63 -10.51 -1.93 16.19
C ASP A 63 -10.34 -2.27 14.71
N PHE A 64 -10.79 -1.39 13.81
CA PHE A 64 -10.58 -1.53 12.36
C PHE A 64 -9.10 -1.46 11.98
N GLU A 65 -8.35 -0.49 12.52
CA GLU A 65 -6.92 -0.31 12.20
C GLU A 65 -6.09 -1.50 12.68
N LYS A 66 -6.42 -2.06 13.86
CA LYS A 66 -5.77 -3.26 14.40
C LYS A 66 -6.04 -4.50 13.54
N GLU A 67 -7.28 -4.68 13.09
CA GLU A 67 -7.64 -5.80 12.22
C GLU A 67 -6.89 -5.70 10.89
N MET A 68 -6.85 -4.50 10.29
CA MET A 68 -6.11 -4.24 9.06
C MET A 68 -4.60 -4.50 9.22
N GLU A 69 -3.99 -4.02 10.31
CA GLU A 69 -2.57 -4.27 10.59
C GLU A 69 -2.29 -5.77 10.78
N ALA A 70 -3.19 -6.49 11.44
CA ALA A 70 -3.09 -7.93 11.65
C ALA A 70 -3.18 -8.71 10.33
N GLU A 71 -4.11 -8.37 9.43
CA GLU A 71 -4.25 -8.99 8.11
C GLU A 71 -3.03 -8.75 7.23
N LEU A 72 -2.52 -7.52 7.19
CA LEU A 72 -1.32 -7.16 6.44
C LEU A 72 -0.09 -7.90 6.97
N SER A 73 0.09 -7.92 8.29
CA SER A 73 1.20 -8.63 8.96
C SER A 73 1.15 -10.14 8.71
N SER A 74 -0.05 -10.73 8.73
CA SER A 74 -0.27 -12.16 8.43
C SER A 74 0.11 -12.48 6.99
N THR A 75 -0.28 -11.61 6.05
CA THR A 75 0.04 -11.75 4.62
C THR A 75 1.54 -11.71 4.39
N ILE A 76 2.24 -10.73 4.97
CA ILE A 76 3.69 -10.60 4.85
C ILE A 76 4.40 -11.84 5.39
N LYS A 77 4.05 -12.30 6.60
CA LYS A 77 4.63 -13.51 7.21
C LYS A 77 4.42 -14.76 6.35
N THR A 78 3.26 -14.87 5.72
CA THR A 78 2.94 -15.99 4.82
C THR A 78 3.82 -15.95 3.56
N MET A 79 4.05 -14.76 3.02
CA MET A 79 4.92 -14.58 1.86
C MET A 79 6.38 -14.87 2.22
N GLU A 80 6.89 -14.36 3.35
CA GLU A 80 8.28 -14.55 3.81
C GLU A 80 8.71 -16.02 3.90
N GLY A 81 7.81 -16.94 4.30
CA GLY A 81 8.09 -18.37 4.35
C GLY A 81 8.25 -19.05 2.98
N THR A 82 7.76 -18.44 1.90
CA THR A 82 7.86 -18.96 0.53
C THR A 82 9.17 -18.57 -0.17
N TRP A 83 9.87 -17.54 0.32
CA TRP A 83 11.11 -17.04 -0.29
C TRP A 83 12.39 -17.77 0.18
N GLY A 84 12.27 -18.76 1.07
CA GLY A 84 13.40 -19.60 1.49
C GLY A 84 13.85 -20.58 0.41
N PRO A 85 15.15 -20.90 0.30
CA PRO A 85 15.61 -21.91 -0.66
C PRO A 85 14.89 -23.24 -0.39
N PRO A 86 14.38 -23.95 -1.42
CA PRO A 86 13.76 -25.25 -1.21
C PRO A 86 14.77 -26.16 -0.53
N ALA A 87 14.39 -26.75 0.61
CA ALA A 87 15.26 -27.60 1.40
C ALA A 87 15.98 -28.60 0.49
N THR A 88 17.29 -28.40 0.33
CA THR A 88 18.13 -29.19 -0.55
C THR A 88 18.22 -30.61 0.00
N GLY A 89 17.59 -31.55 -0.70
CA GLY A 89 18.08 -32.91 -0.90
C GLY A 89 18.11 -33.85 0.31
N SER A 90 17.19 -34.82 0.30
CA SER A 90 17.54 -36.18 0.72
C SER A 90 17.32 -37.12 -0.46
N LEU A 91 18.27 -37.10 -1.40
CA LEU A 91 18.41 -38.11 -2.44
C LEU A 91 18.75 -39.45 -1.77
N ARG A 92 17.73 -40.22 -1.39
CA ARG A 92 17.90 -41.65 -1.15
C ARG A 92 17.70 -42.39 -2.47
N PHE A 93 18.76 -42.39 -3.27
CA PHE A 93 18.99 -43.46 -4.23
C PHE A 93 19.01 -44.77 -3.43
N LEU A 94 17.96 -45.58 -3.55
CA LEU A 94 18.10 -47.01 -3.33
C LEU A 94 17.56 -47.70 -4.57
N LEU A 95 18.52 -48.03 -5.44
CA LEU A 95 18.40 -49.09 -6.41
C LEU A 95 17.90 -50.36 -5.71
N SER A 96 17.03 -51.10 -6.39
CA SER A 96 17.39 -52.41 -6.94
C SER A 96 16.23 -53.41 -6.85
N THR A 97 16.05 -54.09 -7.99
CA THR A 97 15.55 -55.45 -8.24
C THR A 97 14.09 -55.80 -8.01
#